data_AF-A0A938YTS0-F1
#
_entry.id   AF-A0A938YTS0-F1
#
_cell.length_a   1.000
_cell.length_b   1.000
_cell.length_c   1.000
_cell.angle_alpha   90.00
_cell.angle_beta   90.00
_cell.angle_gamma   90.00
#
_symmetry.space_group_name_H-M   'P 1'
#
loop_
_entity.id
_entity.type
_entity.pdbx_description
1 polymer ?
#
loop_
_entity_poly.entity_id
_entity_poly.type
_entity_poly.pdbx_seq_one_letter_code
_entity_poly.pdbx_strand_id
1 'polypeptide(L)'
;MVDMHLSIPEVALRLLLAMIMGGAIGYERQYKSRPAGLRTHILVCMGACVIALIQVEIATGAMRDALDHPDLAGVIRSDEARLIAQVVSGVGFLGAGTIIVTKRSVTGLTTAASL
;
A
#
# COMPACT_ATOMS: atom_id res chain seq x y z
N MET A 1 -30.71 1.32 1.94
CA MET A 1 -29.50 0.49 2.04
C MET A 1 -28.35 1.32 1.48
N VAL A 2 -27.30 1.55 2.26
CA VAL A 2 -26.15 2.34 1.80
C VAL A 2 -25.31 1.44 0.89
N ASP A 3 -25.14 1.83 -0.36
CA ASP A 3 -24.22 1.18 -1.31
C ASP A 3 -22.77 1.43 -0.88
N MET A 4 -22.32 0.77 0.20
CA MET A 4 -20.93 0.73 0.65
C MET A 4 -20.00 -0.10 -0.27
N HIS A 5 -20.09 0.10 -1.58
CA HIS A 5 -19.16 -0.49 -2.55
C HIS A 5 -18.32 0.61 -3.18
N LEU A 6 -17.03 0.36 -3.31
CA LEU A 6 -16.17 1.20 -4.11
C LEU A 6 -16.64 1.13 -5.56
N SER A 7 -17.02 2.29 -6.04
CA SER A 7 -17.32 2.46 -7.46
C SER A 7 -16.03 2.32 -8.27
N ILE A 8 -16.14 1.73 -9.47
CA ILE A 8 -15.03 1.68 -10.44
C ILE A 8 -14.36 3.04 -10.65
N PRO A 9 -15.07 4.18 -10.81
CA PRO A 9 -14.41 5.48 -10.94
C PRO A 9 -13.61 5.89 -9.70
N GLU A 10 -14.06 5.54 -8.50
CA GLU A 10 -13.33 5.81 -7.27
C GLU A 10 -12.04 4.97 -7.17
N VAL A 11 -12.11 3.68 -7.51
CA VAL A 11 -10.94 2.80 -7.61
C VAL A 11 -9.94 3.37 -8.61
N ALA A 12 -10.41 3.71 -9.81
CA ALA A 12 -9.56 4.25 -10.88
C ALA A 12 -8.90 5.57 -10.45
N LEU A 13 -9.64 6.47 -9.81
CA LEU A 13 -9.12 7.74 -9.31
C LEU A 13 -8.04 7.52 -8.24
N ARG A 14 -8.29 6.65 -7.25
CA ARG A 14 -7.33 6.37 -6.18
C ARG A 14 -6.05 5.73 -6.71
N LEU A 15 -6.16 4.81 -7.68
CA LEU A 15 -5.00 4.22 -8.36
C LEU A 15 -4.23 5.26 -9.18
N LEU A 16 -4.93 6.14 -9.91
CA LEU A 16 -4.30 7.23 -10.66
C LEU A 16 -3.52 8.16 -9.70
N LEU A 17 -4.13 8.55 -8.59
CA LEU A 17 -3.48 9.38 -7.58
C LEU A 17 -2.27 8.68 -6.95
N ALA A 18 -2.38 7.39 -6.60
CA ALA A 18 -1.26 6.60 -6.10
C ALA A 18 -0.10 6.54 -7.11
N MET A 19 -0.40 6.36 -8.39
CA MET A 19 0.59 6.38 -9.47
C MET A 19 1.26 7.74 -9.60
N ILE A 20 0.50 8.84 -9.58
CA ILE A 20 1.04 10.20 -9.69
C ILE A 20 1.93 10.53 -8.49
N MET A 21 1.49 10.23 -7.27
CA MET A 21 2.24 10.51 -6.04
C MET A 21 3.52 9.67 -5.97
N GLY A 22 3.43 8.36 -6.21
CA GLY A 22 4.61 7.49 -6.28
C GLY A 22 5.54 7.86 -7.43
N GLY A 23 4.96 8.30 -8.54
CA GLY A 23 5.66 8.82 -9.71
C GLY A 23 6.46 10.09 -9.41
N ALA A 24 5.86 11.05 -8.71
CA ALA A 24 6.53 12.30 -8.34
C ALA A 24 7.77 12.06 -7.46
N ILE A 25 7.64 11.24 -6.42
CA ILE A 25 8.75 10.85 -5.54
C ILE A 25 9.81 10.09 -6.34
N GLY A 26 9.38 9.09 -7.11
CA GLY A 26 10.28 8.26 -7.89
C GLY A 26 11.02 9.03 -9.00
N TYR A 27 10.40 10.05 -9.59
CA TYR A 27 11.01 10.92 -10.58
C TYR A 27 12.15 11.74 -9.97
N GLU A 28 11.90 12.42 -8.83
CA GLU A 28 12.93 13.19 -8.13
C GLU A 28 14.12 12.29 -7.75
N ARG A 29 13.83 11.08 -7.27
CA ARG A 29 14.83 10.09 -6.88
C ARG A 29 15.66 9.62 -8.07
N GLN A 30 15.02 9.35 -9.21
CA GLN A 30 15.70 8.95 -10.44
C GLN A 30 16.57 10.08 -11.00
N TYR A 31 16.08 11.32 -10.96
CA TYR A 31 16.84 12.51 -11.36
C TYR A 31 18.12 12.68 -10.52
N LYS A 32 18.03 12.42 -9.20
CA LYS A 32 19.17 12.42 -8.27
C LYS A 32 20.02 11.14 -8.32
N SER A 33 19.85 10.30 -9.35
CA SER A 33 20.56 9.03 -9.56
C SER A 33 20.53 8.10 -8.34
N ARG A 34 19.41 8.06 -7.62
CA ARG A 34 19.22 7.14 -6.49
C ARG A 34 18.84 5.74 -6.98
N PRO A 35 19.27 4.66 -6.30
CA PRO A 35 19.02 3.28 -6.73
C PRO A 35 17.55 2.89 -6.93
N ALA A 36 16.65 3.30 -6.02
CA ALA A 36 15.21 3.15 -6.19
C ALA A 36 14.64 4.44 -6.79
N GLY A 37 14.22 4.37 -8.05
CA GLY A 37 13.70 5.50 -8.83
C GLY A 37 12.23 5.35 -9.18
N LEU A 38 11.85 5.86 -10.36
CA LEU A 38 10.45 6.00 -10.79
C LEU A 38 9.64 4.71 -10.73
N ARG A 39 10.12 3.64 -11.37
CA ARG A 39 9.41 2.35 -11.45
C ARG A 39 9.18 1.76 -10.06
N THR A 40 10.16 1.86 -9.16
CA THR A 40 10.06 1.29 -7.81
C THR A 40 8.98 1.99 -7.00
N HIS A 41 9.00 3.32 -6.92
CA HIS A 41 8.01 4.06 -6.13
C HIS A 41 6.60 3.95 -6.72
N ILE A 42 6.43 3.95 -8.06
CA ILE A 42 5.12 3.70 -8.68
C ILE A 42 4.58 2.32 -8.28
N LEU A 43 5.38 1.27 -8.41
CA LEU A 43 4.93 -0.10 -8.11
C LEU A 43 4.60 -0.30 -6.63
N VAL A 44 5.43 0.27 -5.72
CA VAL A 44 5.18 0.20 -4.28
C VAL A 44 3.90 0.94 -3.90
N CYS A 45 3.71 2.19 -4.36
CA CYS A 45 2.49 2.96 -4.07
C CYS A 45 1.22 2.33 -4.67
N MET A 46 1.31 1.82 -5.90
CA MET A 46 0.19 1.12 -6.55
C MET A 46 -0.18 -0.16 -5.80
N GLY A 47 0.80 -1.00 -5.45
CA GLY A 47 0.57 -2.22 -4.69
C GLY A 47 -0.04 -1.95 -3.31
N ALA A 48 0.49 -0.95 -2.60
CA ALA A 48 -0.06 -0.51 -1.32
C ALA A 48 -1.51 -0.02 -1.45
N CYS A 49 -1.81 0.76 -2.49
CA CYS A 49 -3.15 1.24 -2.77
C CYS A 49 -4.12 0.07 -3.04
N VAL A 50 -3.74 -0.88 -3.90
CA VAL A 50 -4.56 -2.06 -4.19
C VAL A 50 -4.86 -2.85 -2.91
N ILE A 51 -3.86 -3.10 -2.06
CA ILE A 51 -4.07 -3.82 -0.79
C ILE A 51 -5.02 -3.05 0.14
N ALA A 52 -4.87 -1.74 0.24
CA ALA A 52 -5.77 -0.90 1.04
C ALA A 52 -7.21 -0.95 0.51
N LEU A 53 -7.41 -0.89 -0.82
CA LEU A 53 -8.74 -0.97 -1.44
C LEU A 53 -9.40 -2.34 -1.19
N ILE A 54 -8.64 -3.43 -1.30
CA ILE A 54 -9.11 -4.79 -0.98
C ILE A 54 -9.54 -4.86 0.50
N GLN A 55 -8.76 -4.28 1.41
CA GLN A 55 -9.09 -4.30 2.84
C GLN A 55 -10.36 -3.51 3.15
N VAL A 56 -10.55 -2.36 2.52
CA VAL A 56 -11.78 -1.58 2.64
C VAL A 56 -12.98 -2.40 2.15
N GLU A 57 -12.88 -3.08 1.01
CA GLU A 57 -13.98 -3.92 0.50
C GLU A 57 -14.31 -5.11 1.39
N ILE A 58 -13.30 -5.75 1.98
CA ILE A 58 -13.52 -6.84 2.94
C ILE A 58 -14.23 -6.31 4.20
N ALA A 59 -13.82 -5.14 4.69
CA ALA A 59 -14.41 -4.52 5.88
C ALA A 59 -15.86 -4.07 5.64
N THR A 60 -16.14 -3.43 4.50
CA THR A 60 -17.50 -3.02 4.13
C THR A 60 -18.41 -4.22 3.89
N GLY A 61 -17.90 -5.29 3.25
CA GLY A 61 -18.62 -6.56 3.09
C GLY A 61 -18.99 -7.19 4.43
N ALA A 62 -18.01 -7.33 5.34
CA ALA A 62 -18.25 -7.86 6.67
C ALA A 62 -19.27 -7.04 7.47
N MET A 63 -19.22 -5.71 7.35
CA MET A 63 -20.19 -4.82 8.01
C MET A 63 -21.60 -4.99 7.47
N ARG A 64 -21.76 -5.19 6.15
CA ARG A 64 -23.07 -5.49 5.53
C ARG A 64 -23.62 -6.83 6.02
N ASP A 65 -22.79 -7.88 6.00
CA ASP A 65 -23.21 -9.20 6.48
C ASP A 65 -23.65 -9.15 7.95
N ALA A 66 -22.98 -8.34 8.78
CA ALA A 66 -23.36 -8.14 10.18
C ALA A 66 -24.69 -7.37 10.35
N LEU A 67 -25.03 -6.48 9.41
CA LEU A 67 -26.31 -5.77 9.40
C LEU A 67 -27.46 -6.65 8.91
N ASP A 68 -27.23 -7.47 7.88
CA ASP A 68 -28.23 -8.38 7.32
C ASP A 68 -28.48 -9.60 8.24
N HIS A 69 -27.48 -9.98 9.05
CA HIS A 69 -27.56 -11.07 10.02
C HIS A 69 -27.18 -10.61 11.44
N PRO A 70 -28.06 -9.87 12.14
CA PRO A 70 -27.78 -9.33 13.46
C PRO A 70 -27.44 -10.40 14.50
N ASP A 71 -27.98 -11.62 14.34
CA ASP A 71 -27.72 -12.78 15.20
C ASP A 71 -26.25 -13.24 15.14
N LEU A 72 -25.57 -12.96 14.02
CA LEU A 72 -24.19 -13.34 13.73
C LEU A 72 -23.20 -12.17 13.86
N ALA A 73 -23.68 -10.96 14.18
CA ALA A 73 -22.87 -9.75 14.26
C ALA A 73 -21.70 -9.84 15.26
N GLY A 74 -21.83 -10.66 16.32
CA GLY A 74 -20.74 -10.90 17.28
C GLY A 74 -19.61 -11.80 16.74
N VAL A 75 -19.89 -12.57 15.69
CA VAL A 75 -18.97 -13.54 15.06
C VAL A 75 -18.32 -12.94 13.82
N ILE A 76 -19.06 -12.14 13.06
CA ILE A 76 -18.58 -11.47 11.84
C ILE A 76 -17.62 -10.35 12.26
N ARG A 77 -16.33 -10.55 12.00
CA ARG A 77 -15.28 -9.58 12.35
C ARG A 77 -14.33 -9.38 11.17
N SER A 78 -14.11 -8.13 10.81
CA SER A 78 -13.03 -7.71 9.92
C SER A 78 -11.96 -6.97 10.72
N ASP A 79 -10.70 -7.30 10.48
CA ASP A 79 -9.56 -6.51 10.96
C ASP A 79 -9.19 -5.49 9.88
N GLU A 80 -9.27 -4.20 10.21
CA GLU A 80 -9.02 -3.07 9.30
C GLU A 80 -7.52 -2.76 9.10
N ALA A 81 -6.61 -3.39 9.87
CA ALA A 81 -5.18 -3.16 9.78
C ALA A 81 -4.38 -4.36 9.24
N ARG A 82 -4.93 -5.59 9.30
CA ARG A 82 -4.20 -6.82 8.97
C ARG A 82 -3.52 -6.85 7.60
N LEU A 83 -4.20 -6.45 6.52
CA LEU A 83 -3.61 -6.50 5.17
C LEU A 83 -2.63 -5.33 4.96
N ILE A 84 -3.00 -4.12 5.38
CA ILE A 84 -2.13 -2.93 5.32
C ILE A 84 -0.84 -3.14 6.13
N ALA A 85 -0.89 -3.83 7.27
CA ALA A 85 0.30 -4.16 8.05
C ALA A 85 1.32 -5.01 7.25
N GLN A 86 0.85 -5.87 6.34
CA GLN A 86 1.74 -6.66 5.48
C GLN A 86 2.43 -5.81 4.41
N VAL A 87 1.82 -4.69 3.99
CA VAL A 87 2.49 -3.71 3.11
C VAL A 87 3.73 -3.17 3.79
N VAL A 88 3.63 -2.77 5.07
CA VAL A 88 4.77 -2.23 5.84
C VAL A 88 5.90 -3.26 5.93
N SER A 89 5.56 -4.52 6.20
CA SER A 89 6.53 -5.62 6.23
C SER A 89 7.22 -5.82 4.87
N GLY A 90 6.45 -5.85 3.77
CA GLY A 90 6.98 -6.00 2.41
C GLY A 90 7.85 -4.83 1.97
N VAL A 91 7.46 -3.60 2.31
CA VAL A 91 8.26 -2.39 2.06
C VAL A 91 9.55 -2.41 2.88
N GLY A 92 9.49 -2.82 4.15
CA GLY A 92 10.68 -2.99 4.99
C GLY A 92 11.67 -4.02 4.42
N PHE A 93 11.16 -5.11 3.84
CA PHE A 93 11.99 -6.09 3.13
C PHE A 93 12.68 -5.48 1.89
N LEU A 94 11.95 -4.72 1.07
CA LEU A 94 12.53 -3.99 -0.07
C LEU A 94 13.59 -3.00 0.40
N GLY A 95 13.30 -2.23 1.46
CA GLY A 95 14.22 -1.27 2.07
C GLY A 95 15.52 -1.94 2.51
N ALA A 96 15.43 -2.99 3.31
CA ALA A 96 16.59 -3.78 3.75
C ALA A 96 17.40 -4.33 2.56
N GLY A 97 16.72 -4.83 1.52
CA GLY A 97 17.35 -5.32 0.29
C GLY A 97 18.11 -4.26 -0.52
N THR A 98 17.84 -2.97 -0.30
CA THR A 98 18.59 -1.88 -0.95
C THR A 98 19.83 -1.43 -0.17
N ILE A 99 20.00 -1.86 1.09
CA ILE A 99 21.16 -1.51 1.91
C ILE A 99 22.31 -2.48 1.58
N ILE A 100 23.42 -1.94 1.08
CA ILE A 100 24.62 -2.71 0.76
C ILE A 100 25.75 -2.32 1.71
N VAL A 101 26.32 -3.30 2.41
CA VAL A 101 27.41 -3.11 3.37
C VAL A 101 28.69 -3.71 2.80
N THR A 102 29.75 -2.91 2.74
CA THR A 102 31.12 -3.33 2.40
C THR A 102 32.06 -2.92 3.54
N LYS A 103 33.26 -3.51 3.63
CA LYS A 103 34.22 -3.40 4.76
C LYS A 103 34.29 -2.05 5.49
N ARG A 104 34.19 -0.91 4.80
CA ARG A 104 34.22 0.44 5.39
C ARG A 104 33.14 1.38 4.85
N SER A 105 32.10 0.88 4.17
CA SER A 105 31.08 1.72 3.53
C SER A 105 29.71 1.09 3.53
N VAL A 106 28.68 1.89 3.78
CA VAL A 106 27.26 1.52 3.68
C VAL A 106 26.61 2.40 2.62
N THR A 107 25.94 1.78 1.65
CA THR A 107 25.22 2.48 0.57
C THR A 107 23.75 2.06 0.58
N GLY A 108 22.86 2.93 0.10
CA GLY A 108 21.44 2.64 -0.01
C GLY A 108 20.61 2.94 1.23
N LEU A 109 21.22 3.41 2.33
CA LEU A 109 20.52 3.71 3.58
C LEU A 109 19.41 4.77 3.43
N THR A 110 19.64 5.81 2.62
CA THR A 110 18.62 6.83 2.30
C THR A 110 17.58 6.36 1.29
N THR A 111 17.87 5.31 0.53
CA THR A 111 16.89 4.63 -0.31
C THR A 111 15.97 3.77 0.53
N ALA A 112 16.54 3.00 1.46
CA ALA A 112 15.77 2.21 2.41
C ALA A 112 14.85 3.09 3.26
N ALA A 113 15.33 4.25 3.72
CA ALA A 113 14.52 5.19 4.49
C ALA A 113 13.40 5.88 3.67
N SER A 114 13.49 5.88 2.33
CA SER A 114 12.50 6.51 1.46
C SER A 114 11.41 5.56 0.97
N LEU A 115 11.62 4.25 1.12
CA LEU A 115 10.66 3.21 0.79
C LEU A 115 9.79 2.97 2.02
#